data_AF-A0A9X7U782-F1
#
_entry.id   AF-A0A9X7U782-F1
#
_cell.length_a   1.000
_cell.length_b   1.000
_cell.length_c   1.000
_cell.angle_alpha   90.00
_cell.angle_beta   90.00
_cell.angle_gamma   90.00
#
_symmetry.space_group_name_H-M   'P 1'
#
loop_
_entity.id
_entity.type
_entity.pdbx_description
1 polymer ?
#
loop_
_entity_poly.entity_id
_entity_poly.type
_entity_poly.pdbx_seq_one_letter_code
_entity_poly.pdbx_strand_id
1 'polypeptide(L)'
;MSIVDRLSRLFSKTPVPPAPEDHRSPSPIPAIAVDYEDERVPSGAQDRIRRILASLEGVQVAMSREEIPSFNRVDIEQMRDLHLPKLVKSYIDIPAAHRSEIFRRTGKSASFKLNESLDQMQSKIDDILRNLAQHDIDAFTNNIKFIGQKYADDDDPFK
;
A
#
# COMPACT_ATOMS: atom_id res chain seq x y z
N MET A 1 -36.19 0.28 68.36
CA MET A 1 -35.96 -0.78 67.36
C MET A 1 -36.45 -0.26 66.02
N SER A 2 -35.55 -0.05 65.07
CA SER A 2 -35.91 0.22 63.67
C SER A 2 -34.81 -0.33 62.76
N ILE A 3 -35.23 -1.13 61.77
CA ILE A 3 -34.45 -2.14 61.04
C ILE A 3 -33.78 -1.57 59.76
N VAL A 4 -33.68 -0.24 59.65
CA VAL A 4 -33.32 0.42 58.39
C VAL A 4 -31.80 0.73 58.26
N ASP A 5 -31.00 0.51 59.29
CA ASP A 5 -29.56 0.87 59.30
C ASP A 5 -28.61 -0.27 58.87
N ARG A 6 -29.11 -1.28 58.15
CA ARG A 6 -28.35 -2.50 57.81
C ARG A 6 -28.08 -2.76 56.32
N LEU A 7 -28.34 -1.80 55.43
CA LEU A 7 -28.15 -1.98 53.98
C LEU A 7 -27.02 -1.14 53.34
N SER A 8 -26.27 -0.36 54.10
CA SER A 8 -25.25 0.56 53.55
C SER A 8 -23.81 0.00 53.52
N ARG A 9 -23.60 -1.29 53.81
CA ARG A 9 -22.25 -1.89 53.92
C ARG A 9 -21.83 -2.82 52.78
N LEU A 10 -22.49 -2.76 51.62
CA LEU A 10 -22.11 -3.58 50.45
C LEU A 10 -21.37 -2.83 49.34
N PHE A 11 -21.01 -1.56 49.53
CA PHE A 11 -20.17 -0.83 48.59
C PHE A 11 -18.81 -0.48 49.21
N SER A 12 -18.12 -1.50 49.70
CA SER A 12 -16.69 -1.40 50.00
C SER A 12 -15.89 -1.39 48.70
N LYS A 13 -15.58 -0.16 48.29
CA LYS A 13 -14.44 0.26 47.45
C LYS A 13 -13.26 -0.71 47.46
N THR A 14 -13.21 -1.61 46.49
CA THR A 14 -11.96 -2.29 46.08
C THR A 14 -11.27 -1.38 45.06
N PRO A 15 -10.00 -0.97 45.25
CA PRO A 15 -9.24 -0.38 44.17
C PRO A 15 -8.93 -1.50 43.17
N VAL A 16 -9.49 -1.42 41.97
CA VAL A 16 -9.06 -2.24 40.84
C VAL A 16 -7.62 -1.85 40.52
N PRO A 17 -6.64 -2.78 40.52
CA PRO A 17 -5.30 -2.46 40.06
C PRO A 17 -5.37 -2.06 38.58
N PRO A 18 -4.65 -1.02 38.12
CA PRO A 18 -4.63 -0.70 36.71
C PRO A 18 -4.12 -1.92 35.95
N ALA A 19 -4.95 -2.42 35.02
CA ALA A 19 -4.50 -3.40 34.04
C ALA A 19 -3.25 -2.83 33.36
N PRO A 20 -2.19 -3.62 33.14
CA PRO A 20 -1.10 -3.18 32.29
C PRO A 20 -1.70 -2.95 30.91
N GLU A 21 -1.86 -1.68 30.56
CA GLU A 21 -2.04 -1.28 29.17
C GLU A 21 -0.79 -1.76 28.44
N ASP A 22 -0.90 -2.92 27.82
CA ASP A 22 0.09 -3.47 26.91
C ASP A 22 0.07 -2.59 25.66
N HIS A 23 0.55 -1.34 25.80
CA HIS A 23 0.98 -0.49 24.71
C HIS A 23 2.25 -1.11 24.14
N ARG A 24 2.15 -2.34 23.60
CA ARG A 24 3.09 -2.76 22.57
C ARG A 24 2.84 -1.83 21.40
N SER A 25 3.59 -0.73 21.39
CA SER A 25 3.92 -0.05 20.15
C SER A 25 4.20 -1.15 19.12
N PRO A 26 3.54 -1.15 17.95
CA PRO A 26 3.84 -2.15 16.94
C PRO A 26 5.34 -2.03 16.67
N SER A 27 6.08 -3.08 17.03
CA SER A 27 7.52 -3.12 16.75
C SER A 27 7.69 -2.79 15.28
N PRO A 28 8.54 -1.82 14.91
CA PRO A 28 8.78 -1.52 13.51
C PRO A 28 9.21 -2.82 12.84
N ILE A 29 8.40 -3.27 11.88
CA ILE A 29 8.71 -4.46 11.08
C ILE A 29 10.09 -4.20 10.47
N PRO A 30 11.09 -5.06 10.71
CA PRO A 30 12.43 -4.82 10.19
C PRO A 30 12.34 -4.72 8.68
N ALA A 31 12.85 -3.61 8.13
CA ALA A 31 12.92 -3.43 6.68
C ALA A 31 13.66 -4.62 6.08
N ILE A 32 12.99 -5.34 5.19
CA ILE A 32 13.58 -6.50 4.54
C ILE A 32 14.57 -5.95 3.51
N ALA A 33 15.85 -5.89 3.88
CA ALA A 33 16.91 -5.57 2.93
C ALA A 33 17.05 -6.74 1.93
N VAL A 34 16.82 -6.45 0.66
CA VAL A 34 16.93 -7.42 -0.44
C VAL A 34 17.80 -6.83 -1.53
N ASP A 35 18.75 -7.63 -2.00
CA ASP A 35 19.47 -7.32 -3.23
C ASP A 35 18.62 -7.78 -4.43
N TYR A 36 18.10 -6.82 -5.18
CA TYR A 36 17.26 -7.08 -6.35
C TYR A 36 18.06 -7.53 -7.59
N GLU A 37 19.39 -7.32 -7.57
CA GLU A 37 20.30 -7.72 -8.64
C GLU A 37 20.97 -9.08 -8.35
N ASP A 38 20.54 -9.77 -7.29
CA ASP A 38 21.04 -11.09 -6.92
C ASP A 38 20.95 -12.06 -8.11
N GLU A 39 22.08 -12.69 -8.47
CA GLU A 39 22.21 -13.62 -9.60
C GLU A 39 21.28 -14.83 -9.51
N ARG A 40 20.77 -15.13 -8.31
CA ARG A 40 19.79 -16.19 -8.08
C ARG A 40 18.43 -15.84 -8.66
N VAL A 41 18.12 -14.56 -8.88
CA VAL A 41 16.88 -14.09 -9.51
C VAL A 41 17.06 -14.14 -11.03
N PRO A 42 16.11 -14.75 -11.79
CA PRO A 42 16.20 -14.77 -13.25
C PRO A 42 16.25 -13.37 -13.85
N SER A 43 17.07 -13.15 -14.88
CA SER A 43 17.25 -11.84 -15.53
C SER A 43 15.93 -11.19 -15.95
N GLY A 44 15.02 -11.96 -16.58
CA GLY A 44 13.70 -11.44 -16.96
C GLY A 44 12.82 -11.02 -15.78
N ALA A 45 13.04 -11.56 -14.58
CA ALA A 45 12.38 -11.11 -13.36
C ALA A 45 13.07 -9.87 -12.77
N GLN A 46 14.40 -9.78 -12.83
CA GLN A 46 15.15 -8.58 -12.45
C GLN A 46 14.70 -7.36 -13.27
N ASP A 47 14.56 -7.51 -14.59
CA ASP A 47 14.07 -6.43 -15.46
C ASP A 47 12.67 -5.93 -15.05
N ARG A 48 11.78 -6.86 -14.67
CA ARG A 48 10.44 -6.54 -14.18
C ARG A 48 10.47 -5.85 -12.82
N ILE A 49 11.34 -6.31 -11.91
CA ILE A 49 11.54 -5.68 -10.60
C ILE A 49 12.01 -4.23 -10.78
N ARG A 50 13.00 -3.98 -11.66
CA ARG A 50 13.46 -2.61 -11.95
C ARG A 50 12.34 -1.73 -12.49
N ARG A 51 11.51 -2.27 -13.40
CA ARG A 51 10.32 -1.56 -13.90
C ARG A 51 9.36 -1.21 -12.78
N ILE A 52 9.04 -2.16 -11.90
CA ILE A 52 8.14 -1.94 -10.75
C ILE A 52 8.69 -0.85 -9.84
N LEU A 53 9.99 -0.89 -9.50
CA LEU A 53 10.62 0.12 -8.66
C LEU A 53 10.53 1.52 -9.28
N ALA A 54 10.80 1.65 -10.58
CA ALA A 54 10.66 2.91 -11.30
C ALA A 54 9.18 3.39 -11.35
N SER A 55 8.23 2.48 -11.53
CA SER A 55 6.81 2.81 -11.51
C SER A 55 6.33 3.23 -10.12
N LEU A 56 6.82 2.60 -9.05
CA LEU A 56 6.51 2.98 -7.66
C LEU A 56 7.03 4.40 -7.34
N GLU A 57 8.25 4.73 -7.78
CA GLU A 57 8.79 6.08 -7.66
C GLU A 57 7.94 7.10 -8.44
N GLY A 58 7.58 6.76 -9.68
CA GLY A 58 6.72 7.59 -10.53
C GLY A 58 5.35 7.86 -9.89
N VAL A 59 4.73 6.83 -9.30
CA VAL A 59 3.49 7.00 -8.53
C VAL A 59 3.75 7.93 -7.37
N GLN A 60 4.77 7.71 -6.54
CA GLN A 60 5.02 8.51 -5.35
C GLN A 60 5.20 10.02 -5.65
N VAL A 61 5.85 10.34 -6.78
CA VAL A 61 5.95 11.72 -7.27
C VAL A 61 4.58 12.27 -7.66
N ALA A 62 3.77 11.52 -8.41
CA ALA A 62 2.41 11.90 -8.74
C ALA A 62 1.54 12.09 -7.47
N MET A 63 1.72 11.22 -6.48
CA MET A 63 1.02 11.30 -5.20
C MET A 63 1.33 12.53 -4.36
N SER A 64 2.48 13.14 -4.58
CA SER A 64 2.86 14.36 -3.86
C SER A 64 2.17 15.61 -4.43
N ARG A 65 1.59 15.52 -5.63
CA ARG A 65 0.94 16.63 -6.32
C ARG A 65 -0.57 16.69 -6.06
N GLU A 66 -1.16 15.60 -5.61
CA GLU A 66 -2.60 15.39 -5.60
C GLU A 66 -3.09 14.82 -4.26
N GLU A 67 -4.29 15.21 -3.82
CA GLU A 67 -4.94 14.59 -2.66
C GLU A 67 -5.48 13.21 -3.03
N ILE A 68 -4.59 12.22 -3.04
CA ILE A 68 -4.96 10.84 -3.34
C ILE A 68 -5.69 10.22 -2.15
N PRO A 69 -6.71 9.37 -2.38
CA PRO A 69 -7.29 8.56 -1.33
C PRO A 69 -6.22 7.80 -0.54
N SER A 70 -6.22 7.95 0.79
CA SER A 70 -5.16 7.40 1.68
C SER A 70 -4.93 5.90 1.50
N PHE A 71 -5.94 5.16 1.05
CA PHE A 71 -5.84 3.73 0.75
C PHE A 71 -4.81 3.42 -0.34
N ASN A 72 -4.79 4.17 -1.46
CA ASN A 72 -3.82 3.95 -2.53
C ASN A 72 -2.39 4.23 -2.07
N ARG A 73 -2.21 5.15 -1.12
CA ARG A 73 -0.90 5.47 -0.54
C ARG A 73 -0.36 4.31 0.27
N VAL A 74 -1.18 3.76 1.16
CA VAL A 74 -0.81 2.62 1.99
C VAL A 74 -0.51 1.41 1.11
N ASP A 75 -1.29 1.16 0.06
CA ASP A 75 -1.02 0.07 -0.88
C ASP A 75 0.36 0.20 -1.54
N ILE A 76 0.72 1.38 -2.05
CA ILE A 76 2.01 1.64 -2.69
C ILE A 76 3.17 1.51 -1.70
N GLU A 77 3.03 2.06 -0.49
CA GLU A 77 4.01 1.93 0.59
C GLU A 77 4.20 0.45 0.98
N GLN A 78 3.12 -0.33 1.13
CA GLN A 78 3.19 -1.75 1.41
C GLN A 78 3.81 -2.56 0.26
N MET A 79 3.50 -2.21 -0.99
CA MET A 79 4.09 -2.86 -2.16
C MET A 79 5.61 -2.69 -2.19
N ARG A 80 6.09 -1.47 -1.92
CA ARG A 80 7.51 -1.12 -1.89
C ARG A 80 8.24 -1.72 -0.70
N ASP A 81 7.69 -1.57 0.51
CA ASP A 81 8.42 -1.82 1.75
C ASP A 81 8.25 -3.25 2.27
N LEU A 82 7.22 -3.96 1.82
CA LEU A 82 6.87 -5.28 2.36
C LEU A 82 6.68 -6.33 1.26
N HIS A 83 5.77 -6.12 0.31
CA HIS A 83 5.37 -7.18 -0.62
C HIS A 83 6.49 -7.54 -1.60
N LEU A 84 7.09 -6.55 -2.28
CA LEU A 84 8.16 -6.79 -3.25
C LEU A 84 9.41 -7.40 -2.58
N PRO A 85 9.95 -6.83 -1.48
CA PRO A 85 11.09 -7.43 -0.77
C PRO A 85 10.80 -8.86 -0.32
N LYS A 86 9.62 -9.09 0.29
CA LYS A 86 9.25 -10.42 0.80
C LYS A 86 9.13 -11.44 -0.33
N LEU A 87 8.57 -11.06 -1.47
CA LEU A 87 8.44 -11.93 -2.64
C LEU A 87 9.80 -12.37 -3.18
N VAL A 88 10.71 -11.42 -3.40
CA VAL A 88 12.04 -11.68 -3.94
C VAL A 88 12.87 -12.51 -2.96
N LYS A 89 12.87 -12.15 -1.67
CA LYS A 89 13.54 -12.93 -0.63
C LYS A 89 13.02 -14.38 -0.55
N SER A 90 11.70 -14.55 -0.55
CA SER A 90 11.08 -15.88 -0.52
C SER A 90 11.47 -16.72 -1.73
N TYR A 91 11.65 -16.12 -2.91
CA TYR A 91 12.12 -16.83 -4.09
C TYR A 91 13.60 -17.24 -3.96
N ILE A 92 14.43 -16.33 -3.47
CA ILE A 92 15.86 -16.55 -3.26
C ILE A 92 16.11 -17.69 -2.25
N ASP A 93 15.32 -17.74 -1.18
CA ASP A 93 15.42 -18.74 -0.12
C ASP A 93 15.05 -20.17 -0.61
N ILE A 94 14.37 -20.30 -1.75
CA ILE A 94 14.07 -21.61 -2.35
C ILE A 94 15.34 -22.17 -3.02
N PRO A 95 15.76 -23.41 -2.70
CA PRO A 95 16.91 -24.04 -3.35
C PRO A 95 16.74 -24.12 -4.86
N ALA A 96 17.81 -23.85 -5.61
CA ALA A 96 17.78 -23.73 -7.07
C ALA A 96 17.14 -24.96 -7.76
N ALA A 97 17.42 -26.17 -7.25
CA ALA A 97 16.87 -27.42 -7.76
C ALA A 97 15.32 -27.48 -7.77
N HIS A 98 14.66 -26.75 -6.87
CA HIS A 98 13.20 -26.78 -6.71
C HIS A 98 12.48 -25.58 -7.34
N ARG A 99 13.21 -24.57 -7.85
CA ARG A 99 12.58 -23.33 -8.36
C ARG A 99 11.71 -23.55 -9.60
N SER A 100 12.14 -24.48 -10.46
CA SER A 100 11.43 -24.88 -11.67
C SER A 100 10.51 -26.09 -11.46
N GLU A 101 10.59 -26.74 -10.30
CA GLU A 101 9.77 -27.90 -9.99
C GLU A 101 8.30 -27.47 -9.81
N ILE A 102 7.39 -28.22 -10.41
CA ILE A 102 5.96 -28.01 -10.21
C ILE A 102 5.59 -28.60 -8.86
N PHE A 103 5.34 -27.74 -7.87
CA PHE A 103 4.91 -28.19 -6.56
C PHE A 103 3.55 -28.88 -6.66
N ARG A 104 3.46 -30.14 -6.22
CA ARG A 104 2.21 -30.92 -6.24
C ARG A 104 1.04 -30.24 -5.52
N ARG A 105 1.33 -29.37 -4.54
CA ARG A 105 0.34 -28.62 -3.76
C ARG A 105 -0.28 -27.45 -4.53
N THR A 106 0.48 -26.78 -5.39
CA THR A 106 0.04 -25.54 -6.07
C THR A 106 -0.10 -25.71 -7.59
N GLY A 107 0.43 -26.79 -8.16
CA GLY A 107 0.47 -27.03 -9.60
C GLY A 107 1.28 -26.00 -10.40
N LYS A 108 2.02 -25.10 -9.73
CA LYS A 108 2.81 -24.03 -10.34
C LYS A 108 4.22 -24.04 -9.75
N SER A 109 5.23 -23.73 -10.55
CA SER A 109 6.62 -23.59 -10.08
C SER A 109 6.85 -22.26 -9.35
N ALA A 110 7.92 -22.18 -8.55
CA ALA A 110 8.27 -20.93 -7.87
C ALA A 110 8.57 -19.82 -8.88
N SER A 111 9.29 -20.15 -9.96
CA SER A 111 9.59 -19.19 -11.03
C SER A 111 8.33 -18.68 -11.72
N PHE A 112 7.33 -19.54 -11.94
CA PHE A 112 6.05 -19.10 -12.47
C PHE A 112 5.32 -18.16 -11.50
N LYS A 113 5.29 -18.51 -10.21
CA LYS A 113 4.65 -17.69 -9.17
C LYS A 113 5.32 -16.34 -8.99
N LEU A 114 6.65 -16.26 -9.08
CA LEU A 114 7.37 -15.01 -9.06
C LEU A 114 6.90 -14.10 -10.19
N ASN A 115 6.96 -14.58 -11.44
CA ASN A 115 6.57 -13.78 -12.61
C ASN A 115 5.10 -13.36 -12.57
N GLU A 116 4.19 -14.27 -12.23
CA GLU A 116 2.75 -13.99 -12.07
C GLU A 116 2.52 -12.89 -11.02
N SER A 117 3.23 -12.94 -9.90
CA SER A 117 3.09 -11.95 -8.83
C SER A 117 3.66 -10.59 -9.23
N LEU A 118 4.81 -10.55 -9.92
CA LEU A 118 5.38 -9.31 -10.45
C LEU A 118 4.45 -8.65 -11.48
N ASP A 119 3.81 -9.44 -12.35
CA ASP A 119 2.85 -8.91 -13.33
C ASP A 119 1.60 -8.34 -12.66
N GLN A 120 1.09 -9.01 -11.62
CA GLN A 120 -0.03 -8.48 -10.83
C GLN A 120 0.32 -7.17 -10.14
N MET A 121 1.53 -7.08 -9.57
CA MET A 121 2.01 -5.84 -8.95
C MET A 121 2.11 -4.71 -9.98
N GLN A 122 2.72 -4.96 -11.13
CA GLN A 122 2.82 -3.95 -12.19
C GLN A 122 1.43 -3.47 -12.65
N SER A 123 0.50 -4.40 -12.90
CA SER A 123 -0.86 -4.05 -13.34
C SER A 123 -1.56 -3.14 -12.33
N LYS A 124 -1.45 -3.42 -11.03
CA LYS A 124 -2.05 -2.59 -9.98
C LYS A 124 -1.44 -1.19 -9.94
N ILE A 125 -0.12 -1.07 -10.13
CA ILE A 125 0.57 0.23 -10.19
C ILE A 125 0.10 1.02 -11.43
N ASP A 126 0.02 0.37 -12.59
CA ASP A 126 -0.44 0.99 -13.83
C ASP A 126 -1.90 1.48 -13.72
N ASP A 127 -2.76 0.73 -13.03
CA ASP A 127 -4.15 1.14 -12.75
C ASP A 127 -4.19 2.38 -11.85
N ILE A 128 -3.36 2.44 -10.81
CA ILE A 128 -3.26 3.62 -9.94
C ILE A 128 -2.79 4.83 -10.77
N LEU A 129 -1.71 4.70 -11.55
CA LEU A 129 -1.22 5.77 -12.42
C LEU A 129 -2.28 6.29 -13.39
N ARG A 130 -3.05 5.39 -14.00
CA ARG A 130 -4.13 5.75 -14.91
C ARG A 130 -5.22 6.56 -14.20
N ASN A 131 -5.60 6.16 -12.99
CA ASN A 131 -6.60 6.87 -12.20
C ASN A 131 -6.12 8.28 -11.82
N LEU A 132 -4.84 8.44 -11.46
CA LEU A 132 -4.25 9.76 -11.19
C LEU A 132 -4.24 10.64 -12.43
N ALA A 133 -3.78 10.10 -13.55
CA ALA A 133 -3.79 10.84 -14.82
C ALA A 133 -5.21 11.28 -15.24
N GLN A 134 -6.22 10.45 -14.97
CA GLN A 134 -7.61 10.83 -15.26
C GLN A 134 -8.07 12.00 -14.38
N HIS A 135 -7.73 11.99 -13.10
CA HIS A 135 -8.08 13.08 -12.19
C HIS A 135 -7.39 14.39 -12.57
N ASP A 136 -6.11 14.34 -12.96
CA ASP A 136 -5.37 15.48 -13.52
C ASP A 136 -6.05 16.07 -14.77
N ILE A 137 -6.51 15.21 -15.70
CA ILE A 137 -7.21 15.63 -16.92
C ILE A 137 -8.56 16.28 -16.59
N ASP A 138 -9.30 15.73 -15.64
CA ASP A 138 -10.58 16.28 -15.22
C ASP A 138 -10.40 17.65 -14.55
N ALA A 139 -9.41 17.79 -13.67
CA ALA A 139 -9.05 19.05 -13.04
C ALA A 139 -8.66 20.12 -14.07
N PHE A 140 -7.84 19.74 -15.07
CA PHE A 140 -7.44 20.60 -16.16
C PHE A 140 -8.65 21.06 -17.01
N THR A 141 -9.54 20.13 -17.36
CA THR A 141 -10.75 20.41 -18.14
C THR A 141 -11.69 21.38 -17.42
N ASN A 142 -11.85 21.21 -16.11
CA ASN A 142 -12.66 22.11 -15.28
C ASN A 142 -12.05 23.52 -15.21
N ASN A 143 -10.72 23.62 -15.13
CA ASN A 143 -10.04 24.90 -15.16
C ASN A 143 -10.26 25.65 -16.49
N ILE A 144 -10.14 24.96 -17.64
CA ILE A 144 -10.43 25.56 -18.96
C ILE A 144 -11.86 26.10 -19.02
N LYS A 145 -12.84 25.32 -18.57
CA LYS A 145 -14.26 25.74 -18.56
C LYS A 145 -14.47 26.98 -17.71
N PHE A 146 -13.85 27.03 -16.53
CA PHE A 146 -13.92 28.17 -15.63
C PHE A 146 -13.31 29.44 -16.26
N ILE A 147 -12.12 29.33 -16.88
CA ILE A 147 -11.49 30.46 -17.59
C ILE A 147 -12.40 30.94 -18.72
N GLY A 148 -12.94 30.03 -19.52
CA GLY A 148 -13.88 30.37 -20.59
C GLY A 148 -15.09 31.15 -20.07
N GLN A 149 -15.72 30.69 -18.97
CA GLN A 149 -16.87 31.39 -18.38
C GLN A 149 -16.50 32.75 -17.78
N LYS A 150 -15.38 32.83 -17.06
CA LYS A 150 -14.99 34.03 -16.33
C LYS A 150 -14.56 35.17 -17.25
N TYR A 151 -13.92 34.84 -18.38
CA TYR A 151 -13.29 35.83 -19.24
C TYR A 151 -13.98 35.99 -20.62
N ALA A 152 -14.90 35.10 -21.01
CA ALA A 152 -15.71 35.32 -22.22
C ALA A 152 -16.96 36.20 -21.98
N ASP A 153 -17.43 36.33 -20.74
CA ASP A 153 -18.59 37.18 -20.38
C ASP A 153 -18.18 38.65 -20.15
N ASP A 154 -16.87 38.95 -20.13
CA ASP A 154 -16.30 40.32 -20.03
C ASP A 154 -16.20 41.00 -21.42
N ASP A 155 -16.45 40.24 -22.50
CA ASP A 155 -16.48 40.69 -23.90
C ASP A 155 -17.93 40.82 -24.43
N ASP A 156 -18.93 40.92 -23.53
CA ASP A 156 -20.30 41.31 -23.86
C ASP A 156 -20.48 42.83 -23.66
N PRO A 157 -20.38 43.66 -24.72
CA PRO A 157 -20.57 45.11 -24.61
C PRO A 157 -22.03 45.54 -24.37
N PHE A 158 -22.95 44.59 -24.13
CA PHE A 158 -24.40 44.86 -23.98
C PHE A 158 -25.03 44.33 -22.68
N LYS A 159 -24.24 43.96 -21.67
CA LYS A 159 -24.70 43.87 -20.26
C LYS A 159 -24.43 45.15 -19.48
#